data_AF-A0A2V5NRZ4-F1
#
_entry.id   AF-A0A2V5NRZ4-F1
#
_cell.length_a   1.000
_cell.length_b   1.000
_cell.length_c   1.000
_cell.angle_alpha   90.00
_cell.angle_beta   90.00
_cell.angle_gamma   90.00
#
_symmetry.space_group_name_H-M   'P 1'
#
loop_
_entity.id
_entity.type
_entity.pdbx_description
1 polymer ?
#
loop_
_entity_poly.entity_id
_entity_poly.type
_entity_poly.pdbx_seq_one_letter_code
_entity_poly.pdbx_strand_id
1 'polypeptide(L)'
;MLGSRECRRYRAIGIIYLITLAEFIILHGKSYYLAPAYPMLFAVGGVAIERIFASHLKWLKPVLLSAMLVMGALFAPFVVPILPPDKLVAYMRAIRFQPPCTETSHTAALPQVFADQFGWEQMVGSVAHVYHDLHPEDEKRAAIFCQNYGEAGAIDFFGPKLGLPSAISGHQNYFLWGPRDWTGEVVSVLDTDDEDERKLFASVQDLGPNREQPVGDAFRAPKPHFPLPRLKGQRSRVLAADKEMALKADRFRLSLEWS
;
A
#
# COMPACT_ATOMS: atom_id res chain seq x y z
N MET A 1 -13.94 -0.98 38.63
CA MET A 1 -14.71 -1.67 37.57
C MET A 1 -14.15 -3.05 37.16
N LEU A 2 -12.85 -3.32 37.27
CA LEU A 2 -12.25 -4.63 36.92
C LEU A 2 -12.34 -5.72 38.02
N GLY A 3 -12.99 -5.43 39.16
CA GLY A 3 -13.10 -6.33 40.31
C GLY A 3 -14.46 -7.04 40.48
N SER A 4 -15.50 -6.66 39.73
CA SER A 4 -16.82 -7.30 39.84
C SER A 4 -16.83 -8.67 39.15
N ARG A 5 -17.66 -9.61 39.64
CA ARG A 5 -17.76 -10.98 39.10
C ARG A 5 -18.13 -11.00 37.60
N GLU A 6 -18.92 -10.04 37.12
CA GLU A 6 -19.34 -9.94 35.72
C GLU A 6 -18.23 -9.41 34.78
N CYS A 7 -17.38 -8.49 35.23
CA CYS A 7 -16.30 -7.94 34.41
C CYS A 7 -15.09 -8.89 34.25
N ARG A 8 -15.06 -9.99 35.02
CA ARG A 8 -13.95 -10.96 35.02
C ARG A 8 -13.74 -11.60 33.64
N ARG A 9 -14.82 -11.79 32.87
CA ARG A 9 -14.79 -12.34 31.50
C ARG A 9 -14.14 -11.39 30.49
N TYR A 10 -14.27 -10.08 30.67
CA TYR A 10 -13.71 -9.07 29.76
C TYR A 10 -12.26 -8.67 30.10
N ARG A 11 -11.74 -9.10 31.27
CA ARG A 11 -10.33 -8.88 31.64
C ARG A 11 -9.37 -9.58 30.69
N ALA A 12 -9.74 -10.76 30.19
CA ALA A 12 -8.93 -11.49 29.23
C ALA A 12 -8.69 -10.67 27.96
N ILE A 13 -9.72 -10.01 27.43
CA ILE A 13 -9.62 -9.15 26.24
C ILE A 13 -8.68 -7.96 26.49
N GLY A 14 -8.78 -7.32 27.66
CA GLY A 14 -7.88 -6.23 28.03
C GLY A 14 -6.42 -6.69 28.18
N ILE A 15 -6.19 -7.86 28.76
CA ILE A 15 -4.84 -8.45 28.89
C ILE A 15 -4.28 -8.80 27.51
N ILE A 16 -5.06 -9.45 26.65
CA ILE A 16 -4.66 -9.79 25.28
C ILE A 16 -4.27 -8.51 24.53
N TYR A 17 -5.09 -7.46 24.61
CA TYR A 17 -4.77 -6.18 23.98
C TYR A 17 -3.45 -5.58 24.51
N LEU A 18 -3.20 -5.62 25.81
CA LEU A 18 -1.96 -5.08 26.38
C LEU A 18 -0.73 -5.90 25.95
N ILE A 19 -0.87 -7.22 25.86
CA ILE A 19 0.19 -8.10 25.35
C ILE A 19 0.47 -7.77 23.89
N THR A 20 -0.55 -7.74 23.03
CA THR A 20 -0.37 -7.44 21.60
C THR A 20 0.12 -6.01 21.37
N LEU A 21 -0.30 -5.04 22.19
CA LEU A 21 0.23 -3.69 22.18
C LEU A 21 1.73 -3.67 22.51
N ALA A 22 2.15 -4.37 23.55
CA ALA A 22 3.56 -4.47 23.90
C ALA A 22 4.36 -5.16 22.80
N GLU A 23 3.85 -6.25 22.23
CA GLU A 23 4.47 -6.95 21.09
C GLU A 23 4.67 -6.01 19.91
N PHE A 24 3.64 -5.27 19.47
CA PHE A 24 3.79 -4.35 18.33
C PHE A 24 4.71 -3.17 18.63
N ILE A 25 4.77 -2.67 19.88
CA ILE A 25 5.76 -1.65 20.25
C ILE A 25 7.19 -2.22 20.17
N ILE A 26 7.43 -3.41 20.74
CA ILE A 26 8.75 -4.05 20.77
C ILE A 26 9.21 -4.41 19.36
N LEU A 27 8.33 -4.99 18.55
CA LEU A 27 8.61 -5.42 17.17
C LEU A 27 8.55 -4.28 16.15
N HIS A 28 8.29 -3.05 16.59
CA HIS A 28 8.14 -1.87 15.71
C HIS A 28 7.06 -2.09 14.63
N GLY A 29 5.98 -2.77 15.00
CA GLY A 29 4.84 -3.02 14.15
C GLY A 29 4.15 -1.73 13.73
N LYS A 30 3.44 -1.79 12.59
CA LYS A 30 2.70 -0.63 12.11
C LYS A 30 1.58 -0.27 13.08
N SER A 31 1.40 1.03 13.33
CA SER A 31 0.49 1.56 14.37
C SER A 31 -0.97 1.13 14.21
N TYR A 32 -1.38 0.78 12.98
CA TYR A 32 -2.74 0.36 12.67
C TYR A 32 -3.01 -1.13 12.91
N TYR A 33 -2.01 -1.96 13.23
CA TYR A 33 -2.24 -3.39 13.47
C TYR A 33 -3.15 -3.68 14.66
N LEU A 34 -3.26 -2.74 15.60
CA LEU A 34 -4.18 -2.84 16.74
C LEU A 34 -5.56 -2.24 16.46
N ALA A 35 -5.78 -1.60 15.31
CA ALA A 35 -7.04 -0.94 14.99
C ALA A 35 -8.28 -1.85 15.13
N PRO A 36 -8.24 -3.15 14.77
CA PRO A 36 -9.38 -4.05 14.96
C PRO A 36 -9.83 -4.22 16.43
N ALA A 37 -8.95 -3.96 17.41
CA ALA A 37 -9.30 -4.04 18.82
C ALA A 37 -10.05 -2.79 19.33
N TYR A 38 -9.93 -1.65 18.65
CA TYR A 38 -10.44 -0.36 19.12
C TYR A 38 -11.97 -0.32 19.28
N PRO A 39 -12.81 -0.89 18.39
CA PRO A 39 -14.27 -0.90 18.60
C PRO A 39 -14.68 -1.54 19.93
N MET A 40 -14.05 -2.66 20.31
CA MET A 40 -14.33 -3.33 21.57
C MET A 40 -13.88 -2.50 22.78
N LEU A 41 -12.70 -1.88 22.70
CA LEU A 41 -12.19 -1.00 23.75
C LEU A 41 -13.04 0.26 23.90
N PHE A 42 -13.49 0.86 22.80
CA PHE A 42 -14.42 2.00 22.82
C PHE A 42 -15.76 1.63 23.43
N ALA A 43 -16.31 0.45 23.16
CA ALA A 43 -17.53 -0.01 23.80
C ALA A 43 -17.38 -0.11 25.33
N VAL A 44 -16.28 -0.71 25.80
CA VAL A 44 -15.99 -0.83 27.25
C VAL A 44 -15.79 0.55 27.89
N GLY A 45 -15.01 1.42 27.25
CA GLY A 45 -14.78 2.80 27.70
C GLY A 45 -16.07 3.62 27.73
N GLY A 46 -16.92 3.47 26.73
CA GLY A 46 -18.21 4.14 26.61
C GLY A 46 -19.15 3.81 27.78
N VAL A 47 -19.29 2.53 28.14
CA VAL A 47 -20.09 2.10 29.30
C VAL A 47 -19.54 2.66 30.62
N ALA A 48 -18.21 2.71 30.76
CA ALA A 48 -17.57 3.28 31.94
C ALA A 48 -17.83 4.79 32.06
N ILE A 49 -17.65 5.53 30.95
CA ILE A 49 -17.93 6.97 30.86
C ILE A 49 -19.41 7.24 31.12
N GLU A 50 -20.33 6.49 30.50
CA GLU A 50 -21.77 6.69 30.69
C GLU A 50 -22.19 6.58 32.16
N ARG A 51 -21.68 5.57 32.89
CA ARG A 51 -21.98 5.38 34.31
C ARG A 51 -21.49 6.55 35.17
N ILE A 52 -20.30 7.10 34.88
CA ILE A 52 -19.76 8.28 35.56
C ILE A 52 -20.64 9.51 35.29
N PHE A 53 -21.03 9.72 34.03
CA PHE A 53 -21.80 10.89 33.60
C PHE A 53 -23.25 10.84 34.07
N ALA A 54 -23.86 9.65 34.13
CA ALA A 54 -25.22 9.45 34.63
C ALA A 54 -25.35 9.82 36.11
N SER A 55 -24.28 9.67 36.90
CA SER A 55 -24.27 9.98 38.33
C SER A 55 -24.00 11.45 38.68
N HIS A 56 -23.08 12.14 37.99
CA HIS A 56 -22.59 13.46 38.46
C HIS A 56 -22.32 14.52 37.38
N LEU A 57 -22.30 14.19 36.07
CA LEU A 57 -21.74 15.08 35.02
C LEU A 57 -22.57 15.12 33.73
N LYS A 58 -23.90 15.01 33.82
CA LYS A 58 -24.79 14.95 32.64
C LYS A 58 -24.63 16.14 31.68
N TRP A 59 -24.31 17.33 32.20
CA TRP A 59 -24.10 18.55 31.40
C TRP A 59 -22.86 18.49 30.49
N LEU A 60 -21.92 17.58 30.79
CA LEU A 60 -20.68 17.42 30.03
C LEU A 60 -20.87 16.51 28.79
N LYS A 61 -22.01 15.80 28.69
CA LYS A 61 -22.37 15.00 27.51
C LYS A 61 -22.39 15.82 26.20
N PRO A 62 -23.12 16.95 26.10
CA PRO A 62 -23.10 17.76 24.88
C PRO A 62 -21.68 18.29 24.59
N VAL A 63 -20.91 18.67 25.60
CA VAL A 63 -19.52 19.14 25.41
C VAL A 63 -18.65 18.06 24.78
N LEU A 64 -18.71 16.82 25.26
CA LEU A 64 -17.94 15.71 24.69
C LEU A 64 -18.40 15.33 23.28
N LEU A 65 -19.72 15.32 23.03
CA LEU A 65 -20.25 15.08 21.69
C LEU A 65 -19.80 16.17 20.72
N SER A 66 -19.90 17.44 21.12
CA SER A 66 -19.41 18.56 20.34
C SER A 66 -17.90 18.45 20.08
N ALA A 67 -17.10 18.11 21.09
CA ALA A 67 -15.67 17.90 20.92
C ALA A 67 -15.37 16.75 19.94
N MET A 68 -16.11 15.64 20.02
CA MET A 68 -15.95 14.50 19.11
C MET A 68 -16.31 14.88 17.67
N LEU A 69 -17.39 15.64 17.47
CA LEU A 69 -17.79 16.14 16.15
C LEU A 69 -16.80 17.15 15.58
N VAL A 70 -16.32 18.08 16.41
CA VAL A 70 -15.31 19.08 16.00
C VAL A 70 -14.00 18.39 15.62
N MET A 71 -13.53 17.44 16.43
CA MET A 71 -12.33 16.67 16.12
C MET A 71 -12.53 15.79 14.87
N GLY A 72 -13.69 15.15 14.74
CA GLY A 72 -14.03 14.39 13.54
C GLY A 72 -14.00 15.26 12.28
N ALA A 73 -14.61 16.45 12.33
CA ALA A 73 -14.61 17.41 11.22
C ALA A 73 -13.19 17.96 10.92
N LEU A 74 -12.41 18.23 11.96
CA LEU A 74 -11.02 18.69 11.84
C LEU A 74 -10.12 17.65 11.16
N PHE A 75 -10.33 16.36 11.47
CA PHE A 75 -9.50 15.28 10.92
C PHE A 75 -10.10 14.59 9.67
N ALA A 76 -11.35 14.86 9.31
CA ALA A 76 -12.01 14.26 8.15
C ALA A 76 -11.23 14.40 6.83
N PRO A 77 -10.62 15.57 6.49
CA PRO A 77 -9.88 15.70 5.24
C PRO A 77 -8.67 14.77 5.09
N PHE A 78 -8.18 14.17 6.18
CA PHE A 78 -7.03 13.26 6.15
C PHE A 78 -7.39 11.83 5.79
N VAL A 79 -8.67 11.46 5.93
CA VAL A 79 -9.15 10.09 5.77
C VAL A 79 -10.14 9.98 4.62
N VAL A 80 -10.93 11.04 4.40
CA VAL A 80 -11.93 11.10 3.35
C VAL A 80 -11.51 12.14 2.31
N PRO A 81 -11.57 11.84 1.00
CA PRO A 81 -11.16 12.76 -0.07
C PRO A 81 -12.18 13.89 -0.31
N ILE A 82 -12.44 14.71 0.72
CA ILE A 82 -13.39 15.84 0.66
C ILE A 82 -12.74 17.14 0.18
N LEU A 83 -11.41 17.21 0.14
CA LEU A 83 -10.65 18.35 -0.37
C LEU A 83 -9.79 17.95 -1.58
N PRO A 84 -9.72 18.80 -2.63
CA PRO A 84 -8.70 18.69 -3.66
C PRO A 84 -7.28 18.72 -3.07
N PRO A 85 -6.28 18.10 -3.73
CA PRO A 85 -4.90 17.99 -3.24
C PRO A 85 -4.29 19.30 -2.74
N ASP A 86 -4.33 20.35 -3.54
CA ASP A 86 -3.73 21.66 -3.18
C ASP A 86 -4.38 22.26 -1.92
N LYS A 87 -5.70 22.06 -1.78
CA LYS A 87 -6.45 22.53 -0.61
C LYS A 87 -6.13 21.70 0.63
N LEU A 88 -5.88 20.40 0.49
CA LEU A 88 -5.46 19.54 1.59
C LEU A 88 -4.07 19.93 2.09
N VAL A 89 -3.12 20.20 1.19
CA VAL A 89 -1.78 20.68 1.55
C VAL A 89 -1.84 22.04 2.26
N ALA A 90 -2.67 22.96 1.75
CA ALA A 90 -2.89 24.25 2.41
C ALA A 90 -3.54 24.09 3.79
N TYR A 91 -4.50 23.18 3.92
CA TYR A 91 -5.19 22.86 5.17
C TYR A 91 -4.22 22.32 6.23
N MET A 92 -3.38 21.34 5.86
CA MET A 92 -2.31 20.78 6.71
C MET A 92 -1.39 21.85 7.27
N ARG A 93 -0.96 22.77 6.40
CA ARG A 93 -0.10 23.89 6.79
C ARG A 93 -0.81 24.84 7.76
N ALA A 94 -2.10 25.11 7.53
CA ALA A 94 -2.89 25.99 8.37
C ALA A 94 -3.06 25.45 9.81
N ILE A 95 -3.32 24.15 9.95
CA ILE A 95 -3.51 23.52 11.27
C ILE A 95 -2.20 22.97 11.88
N ARG A 96 -1.07 23.15 11.19
CA ARG A 96 0.27 22.70 11.60
C ARG A 96 0.32 21.21 11.94
N PHE A 97 -0.42 20.41 11.19
CA PHE A 97 -0.50 18.97 11.38
C PHE A 97 -0.13 18.25 10.08
N GLN A 98 0.80 17.31 10.19
CA GLN A 98 1.17 16.41 9.12
C GLN A 98 1.01 14.97 9.63
N PRO A 99 0.18 14.15 8.96
CA PRO A 99 0.06 12.75 9.33
C PRO A 99 1.43 12.05 9.26
N PRO A 100 1.72 11.14 10.19
CA PRO A 100 2.94 10.34 10.13
C PRO A 100 2.94 9.47 8.86
N CYS A 101 4.09 9.36 8.21
CA CYS A 101 4.28 8.40 7.12
C CYS A 101 4.35 7.00 7.72
N THR A 102 3.47 6.10 7.26
CA THR A 102 3.45 4.71 7.71
C THR A 102 4.45 3.84 6.97
N GLU A 103 4.93 4.30 5.82
CA GLU A 103 5.98 3.66 5.05
C GLU A 103 7.11 4.66 4.82
N THR A 104 8.34 4.22 5.09
CA THR A 104 9.54 5.05 4.97
C THR A 104 10.05 5.17 3.54
N SER A 105 9.40 4.45 2.63
CA SER A 105 9.85 4.27 1.26
C SER A 105 9.58 5.51 0.39
N HIS A 106 8.49 6.23 0.65
CA HIS A 106 8.06 7.32 -0.22
C HIS A 106 7.79 8.58 0.59
N THR A 107 8.12 9.73 0.02
CA THR A 107 7.77 11.03 0.58
C THR A 107 6.92 11.80 -0.41
N ALA A 108 5.70 12.13 -0.01
CA ALA A 108 4.79 12.95 -0.77
C ALA A 108 4.32 14.16 0.05
N ALA A 109 3.87 15.21 -0.64
CA ALA A 109 3.26 16.38 0.00
C ALA A 109 1.87 16.05 0.60
N LEU A 110 1.23 15.01 0.09
CA LEU A 110 -0.07 14.52 0.54
C LEU A 110 0.09 13.45 1.62
N PRO A 111 -0.93 13.24 2.48
CA PRO A 111 -1.02 12.06 3.30
C PRO A 111 -0.85 10.79 2.46
N GLN A 112 -0.10 9.82 2.98
CA GLN A 112 0.31 8.63 2.25
C GLN A 112 -0.89 7.90 1.59
N VAL A 113 -2.02 7.78 2.31
CA VAL A 113 -3.25 7.14 1.82
C VAL A 113 -3.80 7.71 0.50
N PHE A 114 -3.50 8.99 0.21
CA PHE A 114 -3.87 9.63 -1.04
C PHE A 114 -2.70 9.61 -2.03
N ALA A 115 -1.48 9.89 -1.56
CA ALA A 115 -0.29 9.94 -2.39
C ALA A 115 -0.09 8.66 -3.20
N ASP A 116 -0.27 7.50 -2.57
CA ASP A 116 -0.03 6.17 -3.15
C ASP A 116 -1.03 5.79 -4.27
N GLN A 117 -1.99 6.68 -4.61
CA GLN A 117 -2.98 6.46 -5.67
C GLN A 117 -2.80 7.44 -6.86
N PHE A 118 -2.00 8.50 -6.71
CA PHE A 118 -1.82 9.50 -7.77
C PHE A 118 -0.88 8.99 -8.85
N GLY A 119 -1.33 9.00 -10.11
CA GLY A 119 -0.51 8.53 -11.23
C GLY A 119 -0.84 7.11 -11.69
N TRP A 120 -1.75 6.40 -11.02
CA TRP A 120 -2.14 5.03 -11.41
C TRP A 120 -2.64 4.94 -12.85
N GLU A 121 -3.57 5.81 -13.24
CA GLU A 121 -4.17 5.74 -14.58
C GLU A 121 -3.14 6.03 -15.69
N GLN A 122 -2.26 7.03 -15.48
CA GLN A 122 -1.16 7.34 -16.39
C GLN A 122 -0.12 6.22 -16.45
N MET A 123 0.19 5.63 -15.29
CA MET A 123 1.12 4.51 -15.19
C MET A 123 0.60 3.32 -15.99
N VAL A 124 -0.67 2.95 -15.77
CA VAL A 124 -1.33 1.83 -16.47
C VAL A 124 -1.46 2.13 -17.95
N GLY A 125 -1.75 3.38 -18.35
CA GLY A 125 -1.78 3.80 -19.75
C GLY A 125 -0.43 3.62 -20.45
N SER A 126 0.67 3.94 -19.77
CA SER A 126 2.02 3.71 -20.31
C SER A 126 2.36 2.22 -20.42
N VAL A 127 1.93 1.41 -19.45
CA VAL A 127 2.07 -0.05 -19.52
C VAL A 127 1.25 -0.61 -20.67
N ALA A 128 0.02 -0.15 -20.88
CA ALA A 128 -0.82 -0.56 -22.00
C ALA A 128 -0.20 -0.21 -23.35
N HIS A 129 0.37 0.99 -23.49
CA HIS A 129 1.08 1.37 -24.70
C HIS A 129 2.24 0.41 -25.01
N VAL A 130 3.10 0.13 -24.02
CA VAL A 130 4.19 -0.82 -24.15
C VAL A 130 3.69 -2.22 -24.48
N TYR A 131 2.64 -2.67 -23.81
CA TYR A 131 2.07 -4.01 -23.95
C TYR A 131 1.52 -4.23 -25.37
N HIS A 132 0.82 -3.25 -25.93
CA HIS A 132 0.27 -3.33 -27.29
C HIS A 132 1.27 -3.03 -28.40
N ASP A 133 2.43 -2.45 -28.07
CA ASP A 133 3.54 -2.29 -29.00
C ASP A 133 4.36 -3.59 -29.16
N LEU A 134 4.09 -4.62 -28.33
CA LEU A 134 4.70 -5.95 -28.49
C LEU A 134 4.27 -6.62 -29.79
N HIS A 135 5.10 -7.55 -30.28
CA HIS A 135 4.69 -8.39 -31.39
C HIS A 135 3.45 -9.22 -30.98
N PRO A 136 2.46 -9.48 -31.87
CA PRO A 136 1.19 -10.14 -31.50
C PRO A 136 1.32 -11.51 -30.82
N GLU A 137 2.42 -12.21 -31.06
CA GLU A 137 2.75 -13.49 -30.43
C GLU A 137 3.30 -13.33 -28.99
N ASP A 138 3.98 -12.22 -28.73
CA ASP A 138 4.55 -11.88 -27.42
C ASP A 138 3.51 -11.20 -26.54
N GLU A 139 2.64 -10.36 -27.10
CA GLU A 139 1.51 -9.75 -26.40
C GLU A 139 0.67 -10.81 -25.67
N LYS A 140 0.32 -11.92 -26.34
CA LYS A 140 -0.48 -13.01 -25.75
C LYS A 140 0.23 -13.80 -24.65
N ARG A 141 1.56 -13.69 -24.56
CA ARG A 141 2.41 -14.45 -23.62
C ARG A 141 3.06 -13.56 -22.56
N ALA A 142 2.90 -12.25 -22.69
CA ALA A 142 3.48 -11.25 -21.82
C ALA A 142 2.76 -11.18 -20.47
N ALA A 143 3.49 -11.45 -19.40
CA ALA A 143 3.06 -11.16 -18.04
C ALA A 143 3.43 -9.73 -17.64
N ILE A 144 2.62 -9.11 -16.77
CA ILE A 144 2.94 -7.81 -16.17
C ILE A 144 3.35 -8.04 -14.72
N PHE A 145 4.63 -7.81 -14.41
CA PHE A 145 5.18 -7.96 -13.07
C PHE A 145 5.40 -6.62 -12.38
N CYS A 146 4.79 -6.48 -11.21
CA CYS A 146 4.85 -5.27 -10.39
C CYS A 146 5.62 -5.53 -9.09
N GLN A 147 6.46 -4.57 -8.71
CA GLN A 147 7.32 -4.70 -7.52
C GLN A 147 6.55 -4.45 -6.22
N ASN A 148 5.42 -3.72 -6.30
CA ASN A 148 4.55 -3.50 -5.16
C ASN A 148 3.07 -3.74 -5.46
N TYR A 149 2.29 -4.00 -4.41
CA TYR A 149 0.86 -4.26 -4.51
C TYR A 149 0.05 -3.04 -4.99
N GLY A 150 0.57 -1.82 -4.84
CA GLY A 150 -0.07 -0.60 -5.32
C GLY A 150 -0.08 -0.54 -6.84
N GLU A 151 1.08 -0.79 -7.46
CA GLU A 151 1.22 -0.94 -8.92
C GLU A 151 0.37 -2.09 -9.45
N ALA A 152 0.47 -3.26 -8.81
CA ALA A 152 -0.29 -4.44 -9.23
C ALA A 152 -1.80 -4.20 -9.14
N GLY A 153 -2.24 -3.53 -8.06
CA GLY A 153 -3.63 -3.12 -7.86
C GLY A 153 -4.09 -2.10 -8.90
N ALA A 154 -3.23 -1.18 -9.30
CA ALA A 154 -3.54 -0.22 -10.36
C ALA A 154 -3.75 -0.92 -11.72
N ILE A 155 -2.89 -1.88 -12.08
CA ILE A 155 -3.03 -2.69 -13.29
C ILE A 155 -4.33 -3.49 -13.23
N ASP A 156 -4.62 -4.19 -12.12
CA ASP A 156 -5.85 -4.99 -12.01
C ASP A 156 -7.13 -4.13 -12.01
N PHE A 157 -7.05 -2.86 -11.57
CA PHE A 157 -8.19 -1.95 -11.54
C PHE A 157 -8.44 -1.21 -12.88
N PHE A 158 -7.40 -0.63 -13.48
CA PHE A 158 -7.52 0.18 -14.71
C PHE A 158 -7.22 -0.63 -15.99
N GLY A 159 -6.37 -1.64 -15.89
CA GLY A 159 -5.90 -2.45 -17.02
C GLY A 159 -6.98 -3.16 -17.81
N PRO A 160 -8.06 -3.71 -17.21
CA PRO A 160 -9.11 -4.39 -17.97
C PRO A 160 -9.77 -3.51 -19.05
N LYS A 161 -9.89 -2.20 -18.82
CA LYS A 161 -10.44 -1.25 -19.82
C LYS A 161 -9.50 -1.02 -21.01
N LEU A 162 -8.22 -1.29 -20.80
CA LEU A 162 -7.16 -1.16 -21.79
C LEU A 162 -6.75 -2.52 -22.35
N GLY A 163 -7.48 -3.61 -22.07
CA GLY A 163 -7.15 -4.94 -22.60
C GLY A 163 -5.90 -5.59 -21.98
N LEU A 164 -5.42 -5.08 -20.85
CA LEU A 164 -4.27 -5.67 -20.15
C LEU A 164 -4.67 -6.94 -19.37
N PRO A 165 -3.77 -7.93 -19.28
CA PRO A 165 -3.94 -9.04 -18.36
C PRO A 165 -3.81 -8.57 -16.90
N SER A 166 -4.27 -9.40 -15.97
CA SER A 166 -4.03 -9.17 -14.56
C SER A 166 -2.55 -9.21 -14.20
N ALA A 167 -2.14 -8.36 -13.26
CA ALA A 167 -0.77 -8.28 -12.78
C ALA A 167 -0.39 -9.48 -11.89
N ILE A 168 0.91 -9.73 -11.86
CA ILE A 168 1.58 -10.62 -10.92
C ILE A 168 2.53 -9.80 -10.03
N SER A 169 2.65 -10.19 -8.76
CA SER A 169 3.57 -9.53 -7.82
C SER A 169 3.90 -10.48 -6.66
N GLY A 170 5.13 -10.36 -6.13
CA GLY A 170 5.53 -11.04 -4.90
C GLY A 170 5.11 -10.30 -3.62
N HIS A 171 4.49 -9.12 -3.72
CA HIS A 171 4.25 -8.26 -2.56
C HIS A 171 2.85 -8.48 -1.94
N GLN A 172 2.81 -8.67 -0.61
CA GLN A 172 1.58 -8.90 0.17
C GLN A 172 0.74 -10.07 -0.39
N ASN A 173 -0.59 -9.92 -0.44
CA ASN A 173 -1.51 -10.98 -0.86
C ASN A 173 -1.31 -11.43 -2.32
N TYR A 174 -0.67 -10.63 -3.18
CA TYR A 174 -0.37 -11.05 -4.55
C TYR A 174 0.53 -12.28 -4.59
N PHE A 175 1.39 -12.45 -3.58
CA PHE A 175 2.20 -13.66 -3.39
C PHE A 175 1.35 -14.94 -3.39
N LEU A 176 0.17 -14.91 -2.74
CA LEU A 176 -0.71 -16.07 -2.62
C LEU A 176 -1.34 -16.48 -3.96
N TRP A 177 -1.40 -15.57 -4.94
CA TRP A 177 -1.88 -15.85 -6.29
C TRP A 177 -0.77 -16.39 -7.21
N GLY A 178 0.49 -16.19 -6.81
CA GLY A 178 1.64 -16.67 -7.55
C GLY A 178 1.68 -16.17 -9.00
N PRO A 179 2.36 -16.93 -9.89
CA PRO A 179 2.51 -16.55 -11.30
C PRO A 179 1.27 -16.79 -12.16
N ARG A 180 0.19 -17.36 -11.59
CA ARG A 180 -1.01 -17.77 -12.35
C ARG A 180 -0.62 -18.72 -13.50
N ASP A 181 -1.17 -18.48 -14.69
CA ASP A 181 -0.90 -19.26 -15.91
C ASP A 181 0.33 -18.76 -16.70
N TRP A 182 1.05 -17.75 -16.18
CA TRP A 182 2.20 -17.17 -16.88
C TRP A 182 3.46 -18.04 -16.75
N THR A 183 4.16 -18.19 -17.88
CA THR A 183 5.38 -19.00 -18.00
C THR A 183 6.65 -18.22 -17.65
N GLY A 184 6.60 -16.89 -17.70
CA GLY A 184 7.77 -16.01 -17.55
C GLY A 184 8.60 -15.87 -18.82
N GLU A 185 8.07 -16.26 -19.99
CA GLU A 185 8.78 -16.17 -21.27
C GLU A 185 8.90 -14.74 -21.78
N VAL A 186 7.86 -13.93 -21.59
CA VAL A 186 7.83 -12.49 -21.86
C VAL A 186 7.28 -11.84 -20.60
N VAL A 187 8.02 -10.88 -20.04
CA VAL A 187 7.61 -10.19 -18.81
C VAL A 187 7.88 -8.70 -18.98
N SER A 188 6.85 -7.89 -18.73
CA SER A 188 6.96 -6.44 -18.55
C SER A 188 7.16 -6.17 -17.07
N VAL A 189 8.34 -5.65 -16.69
CA VAL A 189 8.69 -5.39 -15.28
C VAL A 189 8.63 -3.89 -15.01
N LEU A 190 7.90 -3.52 -13.94
CA LEU A 190 7.78 -2.14 -13.46
C LEU A 190 8.78 -1.83 -12.35
N ASP A 191 9.08 -0.53 -12.17
CA ASP A 191 9.91 0.05 -11.09
C ASP A 191 11.21 -0.73 -10.78
N THR A 192 11.99 -1.01 -11.81
CA THR A 192 13.27 -1.74 -11.70
C THR A 192 14.45 -0.92 -12.21
N ASP A 193 15.65 -1.22 -11.69
CA ASP A 193 16.93 -0.70 -12.18
C ASP A 193 17.62 -1.61 -13.21
N ASP A 194 16.98 -2.74 -13.56
CA ASP A 194 17.40 -3.74 -14.54
C ASP A 194 18.55 -4.69 -14.13
N GLU A 195 19.14 -4.52 -12.94
CA GLU A 195 20.31 -5.33 -12.55
C GLU A 195 19.98 -6.82 -12.40
N ASP A 196 18.81 -7.15 -11.85
CA ASP A 196 18.41 -8.53 -11.62
C ASP A 196 17.79 -9.15 -12.87
N GLU A 197 17.02 -8.38 -13.62
CA GLU A 197 16.43 -8.82 -14.89
C GLU A 197 17.53 -9.16 -15.89
N ARG A 198 18.62 -8.39 -15.97
CA ARG A 198 19.77 -8.70 -16.83
C ARG A 198 20.51 -9.98 -16.45
N LYS A 199 20.37 -10.46 -15.20
CA LYS A 199 20.94 -11.75 -14.75
C LYS A 199 19.99 -12.91 -15.01
N LEU A 200 18.68 -12.64 -15.01
CA LEU A 200 17.62 -13.65 -15.06
C LEU A 200 17.10 -13.90 -16.48
N PHE A 201 17.02 -12.88 -17.32
CA PHE A 201 16.52 -12.92 -18.68
C PHE A 201 17.65 -12.87 -19.70
N ALA A 202 17.43 -13.49 -20.86
CA ALA A 202 18.42 -13.52 -21.92
C ALA A 202 18.50 -12.22 -22.74
N SER A 203 17.38 -11.49 -22.85
CA SER A 203 17.32 -10.16 -23.44
C SER A 203 16.53 -9.23 -22.53
N VAL A 204 17.01 -8.01 -22.38
CA VAL A 204 16.39 -6.96 -21.58
C VAL A 204 16.44 -5.66 -22.36
N GLN A 205 15.28 -5.17 -22.76
CA GLN A 205 15.11 -3.88 -23.41
C GLN A 205 14.58 -2.86 -22.40
N ASP A 206 15.35 -1.81 -22.15
CA ASP A 206 14.90 -0.66 -21.37
C ASP A 206 14.10 0.30 -22.25
N LEU A 207 12.81 0.43 -21.94
CA LEU A 207 11.85 1.31 -22.61
C LEU A 207 11.82 2.71 -21.99
N GLY A 208 12.67 2.96 -21.00
CA GLY A 208 12.85 4.25 -20.35
C GLY A 208 11.76 4.57 -19.33
N PRO A 209 11.76 5.80 -18.80
CA PRO A 209 10.90 6.18 -17.71
C PRO A 209 9.45 6.37 -18.11
N ASN A 210 8.56 6.01 -17.17
CA ASN A 210 7.14 6.31 -17.26
C ASN A 210 6.95 7.84 -17.21
N ARG A 211 6.60 8.45 -18.34
CA ARG A 211 6.78 9.90 -18.58
C ARG A 211 5.78 10.81 -17.87
N GLU A 212 4.75 10.27 -17.21
CA GLU A 212 3.61 11.07 -16.76
C GLU A 212 3.18 10.74 -15.32
N GLN A 213 3.99 11.10 -14.31
CA GLN A 213 3.51 11.17 -12.92
C GLN A 213 3.37 12.65 -12.48
N PRO A 214 2.15 13.20 -12.39
CA PRO A 214 1.93 14.62 -12.09
C PRO A 214 2.22 15.01 -10.63
N VAL A 215 2.40 14.05 -9.70
CA VAL A 215 2.52 14.32 -8.25
C VAL A 215 3.72 13.58 -7.63
N GLY A 216 4.89 13.66 -8.26
CA GLY A 216 6.17 13.21 -7.67
C GLY A 216 6.27 11.69 -7.44
N ASP A 217 7.44 11.26 -6.94
CA ASP A 217 7.91 9.88 -6.78
C ASP A 217 7.12 9.02 -5.74
N ALA A 218 5.78 9.07 -5.76
CA ALA A 218 4.91 8.36 -4.81
C ALA A 218 5.05 6.83 -4.89
N PHE A 219 5.50 6.29 -6.03
CA PHE A 219 5.70 4.85 -6.24
C PHE A 219 7.13 4.36 -6.11
N ARG A 220 8.11 5.25 -5.98
CA ARG A 220 9.51 4.84 -6.03
C ARG A 220 9.92 4.07 -4.79
N ALA A 221 9.91 2.73 -4.82
CA ALA A 221 10.34 1.95 -3.67
C ALA A 221 11.86 2.14 -3.57
N PRO A 222 12.41 2.78 -2.52
CA PRO A 222 13.85 2.98 -2.39
C PRO A 222 14.56 1.68 -2.01
N LYS A 223 13.79 0.60 -1.82
CA LYS A 223 14.23 -0.75 -1.51
C LYS A 223 13.22 -1.74 -2.13
N PRO A 224 13.58 -2.50 -3.18
CA PRO A 224 12.89 -3.75 -3.46
C PRO A 224 12.88 -4.60 -2.18
N HIS A 225 11.77 -5.29 -1.91
CA HIS A 225 11.65 -6.19 -0.75
C HIS A 225 12.57 -7.42 -0.84
N PHE A 226 13.31 -7.55 -1.95
CA PHE A 226 14.32 -8.57 -2.23
C PHE A 226 15.70 -7.91 -2.36
N PRO A 227 16.77 -8.48 -1.77
CA PRO A 227 18.02 -7.77 -1.63
C PRO A 227 18.88 -7.83 -2.89
N LEU A 228 19.26 -6.67 -3.44
CA LEU A 228 20.66 -6.37 -3.77
C LEU A 228 20.99 -4.89 -3.46
N PRO A 229 22.17 -4.58 -2.88
CA PRO A 229 22.43 -3.26 -2.30
C PRO A 229 23.11 -2.29 -3.26
N ARG A 230 22.67 -1.03 -3.16
CA ARG A 230 23.30 0.26 -3.51
C ARG A 230 22.86 0.88 -4.85
N LEU A 231 22.10 1.98 -4.80
CA LEU A 231 22.62 3.34 -5.02
C LEU A 231 21.54 4.42 -5.04
N LYS A 232 22.00 5.64 -4.71
CA LYS A 232 21.27 6.90 -4.78
C LYS A 232 20.98 7.27 -6.23
N GLY A 233 19.71 7.59 -6.49
CA GLY A 233 19.26 8.43 -7.61
C GLY A 233 19.22 7.76 -8.97
N GLN A 234 18.09 7.15 -9.32
CA GLN A 234 17.75 6.77 -10.70
C GLN A 234 16.23 6.63 -10.87
N ARG A 235 15.79 6.91 -12.10
CA ARG A 235 14.41 7.08 -12.57
C ARG A 235 13.78 5.70 -12.84
N SER A 236 12.46 5.56 -12.68
CA SER A 236 11.72 4.34 -13.03
C SER A 236 11.96 3.96 -14.49
N ARG A 237 11.97 2.67 -14.82
CA ARG A 237 12.17 2.13 -16.18
C ARG A 237 11.18 0.98 -16.40
N VAL A 238 10.66 0.85 -17.63
CA VAL A 238 9.86 -0.31 -18.04
C VAL A 238 10.76 -1.20 -18.88
N LEU A 239 10.87 -2.48 -18.53
CA LEU A 239 11.66 -3.44 -19.30
C LEU A 239 10.73 -4.39 -20.06
N ALA A 240 11.00 -4.61 -21.35
CA ALA A 240 10.45 -5.72 -22.11
C ALA A 240 11.56 -6.74 -22.39
N ALA A 241 11.35 -8.00 -22.05
CA ALA A 241 12.28 -9.09 -22.37
C ALA A 241 11.89 -9.75 -23.69
N ASP A 242 12.82 -9.80 -24.66
CA ASP A 242 12.64 -10.44 -25.97
C ASP A 242 13.29 -11.84 -26.02
N LYS A 243 12.78 -12.68 -26.92
CA LYS A 243 13.07 -14.10 -27.09
C LYS A 243 14.53 -14.38 -27.44
N GLU A 244 15.23 -15.04 -26.52
CA GLU A 244 16.01 -16.25 -26.81
C GLU A 244 16.52 -16.83 -25.49
N MET A 245 15.87 -17.89 -25.00
CA MET A 245 16.03 -18.44 -23.65
C MET A 245 15.24 -17.67 -22.58
N ALA A 246 13.92 -17.87 -22.63
CA ALA A 246 13.05 -17.74 -21.48
C ALA A 246 13.74 -18.34 -20.24
N LEU A 247 13.56 -17.72 -19.07
CA LEU A 247 13.71 -18.43 -17.81
C LEU A 247 13.09 -19.81 -18.01
N LYS A 248 13.84 -20.90 -17.73
CA LYS A 248 13.18 -22.20 -17.54
C LYS A 248 12.02 -21.91 -16.60
N ALA A 249 10.76 -22.15 -17.02
CA ALA A 249 9.58 -21.73 -16.27
C ALA A 249 9.66 -22.09 -14.77
N ASP A 250 10.39 -23.17 -14.46
CA ASP A 250 10.81 -23.58 -13.11
C ASP A 250 11.56 -22.49 -12.34
N ARG A 251 12.56 -21.82 -12.92
CA ARG A 251 13.39 -20.78 -12.27
C ARG A 251 12.59 -19.49 -11.99
N PHE A 252 11.63 -19.14 -12.84
CA PHE A 252 10.71 -18.01 -12.60
C PHE A 252 9.70 -18.32 -11.48
N ARG A 253 9.13 -19.53 -11.48
CA ARG A 253 8.31 -20.01 -10.35
C ARG A 253 9.14 -20.05 -9.06
N LEU A 254 10.36 -20.58 -9.10
CA LEU A 254 11.26 -20.65 -7.95
C LEU A 254 11.66 -19.28 -7.40
N SER A 255 11.89 -18.27 -8.25
CA SER A 255 12.18 -16.90 -7.80
C SER A 255 10.99 -16.22 -7.15
N LEU A 256 9.76 -16.61 -7.52
CA LEU A 256 8.53 -16.16 -6.87
C LEU A 256 8.20 -16.96 -5.61
N GLU A 257 8.70 -18.19 -5.49
CA GLU A 257 8.46 -19.05 -4.33
C GLU A 257 9.38 -18.73 -3.14
N TRP A 258 10.54 -18.07 -3.34
CA TRP A 258 11.51 -17.83 -2.26
C TRP A 258 12.43 -16.61 -2.48
N SER A 259 12.37 -15.63 -1.56
CA SER A 259 13.51 -14.99 -0.86
C SER A 259 13.00 -14.07 0.27
#